data_AF-A0A1B7ISY5-F1
#
_entry.id   AF-A0A1B7ISY5-F1
#
_cell.length_a   1.000
_cell.length_b   1.000
_cell.length_c   1.000
_cell.angle_alpha   90.00
_cell.angle_beta   90.00
_cell.angle_gamma   90.00
#
_symmetry.space_group_name_H-M   'P 1'
#
loop_
_entity.id
_entity.type
_entity.pdbx_description
1 polymer ?
#
loop_
_entity_poly.entity_id
_entity_poly.type
_entity_poly.pdbx_seq_one_letter_code
_entity_poly.pdbx_strand_id
1 'polypeptide(L)' 'MRLTPNSSNNMCGRGGFLIHGESSVHRGEASDGCIVATLSERKDIAASGDHTLIVE' A
#
# COMPACT_ATOMS: atom_id res chain seq x y z
N MET A 1 -6.23 1.69 1.45
CA MET A 1 -6.11 0.71 2.54
C MET A 1 -4.76 0.91 3.21
N ARG A 2 -4.71 1.04 4.54
CA ARG A 2 -3.45 1.26 5.27
C ARG A 2 -2.82 -0.09 5.61
N LEU A 3 -1.51 -0.20 5.40
CA LEU A 3 -0.74 -1.38 5.76
C LEU A 3 -0.17 -1.24 7.17
N THR A 4 -0.05 -2.36 7.86
CA THR A 4 0.59 -2.46 9.17
C THR A 4 2.00 -2.99 8.98
N PRO A 5 3.06 -2.21 9.30
CA PRO A 5 4.42 -2.72 9.26
C PRO A 5 4.60 -3.90 10.22
N ASN A 6 5.29 -4.95 9.77
CA ASN A 6 5.78 -5.98 10.68
C ASN A 6 6.75 -5.35 11.69
N SER A 7 6.67 -5.78 12.94
CA SER A 7 7.56 -5.35 14.03
C SER A 7 9.05 -5.58 13.76
N SER A 8 9.41 -6.53 12.90
CA SER A 8 10.81 -6.81 12.54
C SER A 8 11.37 -5.88 11.46
N ASN A 9 10.55 -5.05 10.81
CA ASN A 9 11.02 -4.20 9.72
C ASN A 9 11.89 -3.06 10.25
N ASN A 10 13.02 -2.80 9.58
CA ASN A 10 13.68 -1.50 9.67
C ASN A 10 13.00 -0.51 8.72
N MET A 11 12.03 0.24 9.23
CA MET A 11 11.26 1.20 8.43
C MET A 11 12.03 2.49 8.11
N CYS A 12 13.28 2.65 8.59
CA CYS A 12 14.15 3.81 8.31
C CYS A 12 13.47 5.18 8.56
N GLY A 13 12.61 5.27 9.57
CA GLY A 13 11.85 6.47 9.90
C GLY A 13 10.64 6.77 9.00
N ARG A 14 10.30 5.89 8.04
CA ARG A 14 9.12 6.01 7.18
C ARG A 14 7.93 5.21 7.74
N GLY A 15 6.73 5.58 7.30
CA GLY A 15 5.50 4.89 7.69
C GLY A 15 4.31 5.35 6.85
N GLY A 16 3.12 4.90 7.24
CA GLY A 16 1.88 5.34 6.59
C GLY A 16 1.65 4.76 5.20
N PHE A 17 2.30 3.65 4.84
CA PHE A 17 2.15 3.01 3.54
C PHE A 17 0.70 2.57 3.30
N LEU A 18 0.22 2.83 2.08
CA LEU A 18 -1.12 2.49 1.64
C LEU A 18 -1.09 1.63 0.38
N ILE A 19 -2.18 0.88 0.19
CA ILE A 19 -2.63 0.43 -1.13
C ILE A 19 -3.80 1.32 -1.56
N HIS A 20 -3.66 2.04 -2.68
CA HIS A 20 -4.69 2.94 -3.20
C HIS A 20 -4.83 2.85 -4.72
N GLY A 21 -5.80 3.58 -5.28
CA GLY A 21 -6.01 3.65 -6.72
C GLY A 21 -5.18 4.73 -7.37
N GLU A 22 -4.97 4.59 -8.67
CA GLU A 22 -4.33 5.61 -9.52
C GLU A 22 -5.12 6.92 -9.49
N SER A 23 -4.42 8.04 -9.70
CA SER A 23 -5.06 9.34 -9.85
C SER A 23 -5.77 9.41 -11.19
N SER A 24 -7.05 9.80 -11.18
CA SER A 24 -7.79 10.06 -12.43
C SER A 24 -7.33 11.34 -13.13
N VAL A 25 -6.66 12.24 -12.40
CA VAL A 25 -6.23 13.57 -12.86
C VAL A 25 -4.75 13.59 -13.25
N HIS A 26 -3.89 12.90 -12.48
CA HIS A 26 -2.43 12.89 -12.64
C HIS A 26 -1.93 11.44 -12.80
N ARG A 27 -2.28 10.82 -13.94
CA ARG A 27 -1.96 9.40 -14.19
C ARG A 27 -0.46 9.15 -14.18
N GLY A 28 -0.01 8.19 -13.38
CA GLY A 28 1.40 7.80 -13.28
C GLY A 28 2.18 8.56 -12.21
N GLU A 29 1.55 9.53 -11.54
CA GLU A 29 2.16 10.37 -10.50
C GLU A 29 1.50 10.17 -9.12
N ALA A 30 0.59 9.21 -8.98
CA ALA A 30 -0.25 9.10 -7.79
C ALA A 30 0.48 8.65 -6.51
N SER A 31 1.76 8.29 -6.56
CA SER A 31 2.43 7.61 -5.45
C SER A 31 3.83 8.15 -5.15
N ASP A 32 4.04 8.52 -3.88
CA ASP A 32 5.36 8.81 -3.28
C ASP A 32 5.96 7.56 -2.58
N GLY A 33 5.67 6.36 -3.12
CA GLY A 33 6.13 5.08 -2.60
C GLY A 33 5.07 4.20 -1.92
N CYS A 34 3.79 4.51 -2.11
CA CYS A 34 2.67 3.61 -1.83
C CYS A 34 2.40 2.65 -3.01
N ILE A 35 1.63 1.60 -2.75
CA ILE A 35 1.26 0.62 -3.78
C ILE A 35 0.00 1.11 -4.50
N VAL A 36 0.09 1.24 -5.82
CA VAL A 36 -1.05 1.56 -6.67
C VAL A 36 -1.61 0.27 -7.26
N ALA A 37 -2.91 0.02 -7.04
CA ALA A 37 -3.62 -1.14 -7.55
C ALA A 37 -5.04 -0.76 -8.00
N THR A 38 -5.64 -1.54 -8.89
CA THR A 38 -7.02 -1.33 -9.35
C THR A 38 -8.04 -1.53 -8.23
N LEU A 39 -9.29 -1.08 -8.44
CA LEU A 39 -10.34 -1.28 -7.45
C LEU A 39 -10.64 -2.76 -7.18
N SER A 40 -10.55 -3.62 -8.20
CA SER A 40 -10.81 -5.06 -8.05
C SER A 40 -9.76 -5.69 -7.13
N GLU A 41 -8.49 -5.51 -7.45
CA GLU A 41 -7.38 -6.06 -6.66
C GLU A 41 -7.41 -5.57 -5.21
N ARG A 42 -7.73 -4.28 -4.99
CA ARG A 42 -7.85 -3.75 -3.61
C ARG A 42 -8.98 -4.41 -2.82
N LYS A 43 -10.08 -4.83 -3.47
CA LYS A 43 -11.15 -5.58 -2.80
C LYS A 43 -10.69 -6.99 -2.46
N ASP A 44 -9.98 -7.64 -3.38
CA ASP A 44 -9.46 -8.99 -3.18
C ASP A 44 -8.44 -9.03 -2.02
N ILE A 45 -7.49 -8.08 -1.98
CA ILE A 45 -6.51 -7.95 -0.89
C ILE A 45 -7.20 -7.56 0.43
N ALA A 46 -8.20 -6.67 0.38
CA ALA A 46 -8.95 -6.31 1.59
C ALA A 46 -9.66 -7.54 2.18
N ALA A 47 -10.19 -8.42 1.33
CA ALA A 47 -10.87 -9.65 1.74
C ALA A 47 -9.91 -10.78 2.15
N SER A 48 -8.67 -10.81 1.65
CA SER A 48 -7.70 -11.86 1.99
C SER A 48 -7.16 -11.76 3.43
N GLY A 49 -7.14 -10.54 3.98
CA GLY A 49 -6.53 -10.24 5.29
C GLY A 49 -5.03 -9.94 5.22
N ASP A 50 -4.44 -9.90 4.03
CA ASP A 50 -3.01 -9.60 3.81
C ASP A 50 -2.73 -8.10 3.95
N HIS A 51 -2.74 -7.60 5.18
CA HIS A 51 -2.57 -6.16 5.46
C HIS A 51 -1.20 -5.84 6.10
N THR A 52 -0.32 -6.83 6.24
CA THR A 52 1.01 -6.66 6.83
C THR A 52 2.05 -6.32 5.77
N LEU A 53 2.80 -5.24 5.99
CA LEU A 53 3.97 -4.89 5.17
C LEU A 53 5.22 -5.55 5.75
N ILE A 54 5.91 -6.36 4.96
CA ILE A 54 7.17 -7.02 5.31
C ILE A 54 8.29 -6.42 4.45
N VAL A 55 9.44 -6.13 5.04
CA VAL A 55 10.65 -5.67 4.36
C VAL A 55 11.78 -6.64 4.70
N GLU A 56 12.49 -7.13 3.68
CA GLU A 56 13.63 -8.04 3.78
C GLU A 56 14.96 -7.31 3.54
#